data_AF-A0A1I6G559-F1
#
_entry.id   AF-A0A1I6G559-F1
#
_cell.length_a   1.000
_cell.length_b   1.000
_cell.length_c   1.000
_cell.angle_alpha   90.00
_cell.angle_beta   90.00
_cell.angle_gamma   90.00
#
_symmetry.space_group_name_H-M   'P 1'
#
loop_
_entity.id
_entity.type
_entity.pdbx_description
1 polymer ?
#
loop_
_entity_poly.entity_id
_entity_poly.type
_entity_poly.pdbx_seq_one_letter_code
_entity_poly.pdbx_strand_id
1 'polypeptide(L)'
;MTQAGRALTDSGTRRRIRHATILTVTVAVLPLGVLAVAVTSTSWWDGVVVALGLLAPVFLLLRWTPEGYPDGSILALVSSAASWGVNAALGGSPIAVFALSLAGAMILPRLPRHRVIAFIGLCAAAAAIGALAFITVPFTPATAAKYLLVPAAVTAFIYIVLALVERYTIILLSLERAKQAEAELAVAQERIRFAGDLHDIQGHTLHVIKLKTALARRLTHSSPDAANNELDEVQRLIAETITRTQDLVHAQRRLNIASELENAKNLLEATGITVTITTTNPIGDPENALLAQVLRETTTNILRHAHSTRATITIDTDRIEVINDGAETGPLPALGGLDTLRHRLQEAGGALDVARHAGRFRTTATAPATHPTPPLPRSERDR
;
A
#
# COMPACT_ATOMS: atom_id res chain seq x y z
N MET A 1 -10.05 10.84 -4.27
CA MET A 1 -8.88 10.38 -5.06
C MET A 1 -9.19 10.58 -6.53
N THR A 2 -8.43 11.43 -7.22
CA THR A 2 -8.54 11.63 -8.66
C THR A 2 -8.08 10.38 -9.42
N GLN A 3 -8.65 10.14 -10.59
CA GLN A 3 -8.38 8.97 -11.45
C GLN A 3 -6.88 8.79 -11.76
N ALA A 4 -6.14 9.90 -11.87
CA ALA A 4 -4.69 9.93 -12.03
C ALA A 4 -3.91 9.41 -10.80
N GLY A 5 -4.42 9.65 -9.59
CA GLY A 5 -3.83 9.16 -8.34
C GLY A 5 -3.97 7.64 -8.18
N ARG A 6 -5.10 7.05 -8.62
CA ARG A 6 -5.28 5.59 -8.67
C ARG A 6 -4.35 4.92 -9.69
N ALA A 7 -4.12 5.55 -10.84
CA ALA A 7 -3.24 5.02 -11.88
C ALA A 7 -1.75 5.01 -11.46
N LEU A 8 -1.32 6.05 -10.74
CA LEU A 8 0.07 6.17 -10.26
C LEU A 8 0.36 5.23 -9.09
N THR A 9 -0.58 5.04 -8.14
CA THR A 9 -0.42 4.05 -7.06
C THR A 9 -0.41 2.62 -7.58
N ASP A 10 -1.26 2.30 -8.57
CA ASP A 10 -1.27 0.98 -9.22
C ASP A 10 0.09 0.68 -9.90
N SER A 11 0.71 1.67 -10.56
CA SER A 11 2.01 1.49 -11.20
C SER A 11 3.16 1.22 -10.21
N GLY A 12 3.18 1.90 -9.06
CA GLY A 12 4.18 1.71 -8.01
C GLY A 12 4.05 0.36 -7.31
N THR A 13 2.81 -0.03 -6.99
CA THR A 13 2.50 -1.33 -6.38
C THR A 13 2.83 -2.48 -7.33
N ARG A 14 2.47 -2.39 -8.62
CA ARG A 14 2.86 -3.38 -9.64
C ARG A 14 4.37 -3.53 -9.74
N ARG A 15 5.13 -2.43 -9.70
CA ARG A 15 6.60 -2.47 -9.75
C ARG A 15 7.18 -3.15 -8.52
N ARG A 16 6.72 -2.82 -7.30
CA ARG A 16 7.17 -3.47 -6.06
C ARG A 16 6.87 -4.96 -6.05
N ILE A 17 5.66 -5.34 -6.44
CA ILE A 17 5.26 -6.75 -6.55
C ILE A 17 6.16 -7.47 -7.54
N ARG A 18 6.38 -6.90 -8.74
CA ARG A 18 7.29 -7.49 -9.73
C ARG A 18 8.70 -7.69 -9.18
N HIS A 19 9.27 -6.68 -8.50
CA HIS A 19 10.59 -6.82 -7.88
C HIS A 19 10.61 -7.88 -6.78
N ALA A 20 9.60 -7.93 -5.91
CA ALA A 20 9.50 -8.93 -4.86
C ALA A 20 9.33 -10.34 -5.44
N THR A 21 8.49 -10.53 -6.46
CA THR A 21 8.32 -11.82 -7.16
C THR A 21 9.64 -12.27 -7.79
N ILE A 22 10.32 -11.40 -8.54
CA ILE A 22 11.61 -11.73 -9.17
C ILE A 22 12.66 -12.07 -8.10
N LEU A 23 12.73 -11.29 -7.02
CA LEU A 23 13.66 -11.54 -5.92
C LEU A 23 13.37 -12.89 -5.25
N THR A 24 12.12 -13.19 -4.91
CA THR A 24 11.72 -14.44 -4.27
C THR A 24 12.00 -15.65 -5.15
N VAL A 25 11.68 -15.58 -6.46
CA VAL A 25 12.00 -16.69 -7.38
C VAL A 25 13.51 -16.84 -7.51
N THR A 26 14.26 -15.75 -7.63
CA THR A 26 15.73 -15.80 -7.70
C THR A 26 16.31 -16.43 -6.45
N VAL A 27 15.90 -16.01 -5.25
CA VAL A 27 16.38 -16.55 -3.96
C VAL A 27 15.98 -18.02 -3.78
N ALA A 28 14.80 -18.44 -4.25
CA ALA A 28 14.34 -19.82 -4.12
C ALA A 28 15.01 -20.79 -5.13
N VAL A 29 15.31 -20.30 -6.33
CA VAL A 29 15.78 -21.13 -7.46
C VAL A 29 17.30 -21.12 -7.60
N LEU A 30 17.97 -19.99 -7.31
CA LEU A 30 19.41 -19.82 -7.49
C LEU A 30 20.27 -20.77 -6.62
N PRO A 31 19.97 -20.99 -5.31
CA PRO A 31 20.75 -21.93 -4.49
C PRO A 31 20.67 -23.36 -5.02
N LEU A 32 19.50 -23.77 -5.54
CA LEU A 32 19.34 -25.08 -6.16
C LEU A 32 20.15 -25.19 -7.45
N GLY A 33 20.16 -24.14 -8.28
CA GLY A 33 21.01 -24.07 -9.46
C GLY A 33 22.49 -24.19 -9.11
N VAL A 34 22.96 -23.43 -8.12
CA VAL A 34 24.36 -23.47 -7.64
C VAL A 34 24.71 -24.85 -7.08
N LEU A 35 23.85 -25.43 -6.24
CA LEU A 35 24.05 -26.77 -5.68
C LEU A 35 24.08 -27.84 -6.78
N ALA A 36 23.17 -27.75 -7.75
CA ALA A 36 23.16 -28.66 -8.88
C ALA A 36 24.46 -28.53 -9.70
N VAL A 37 24.97 -27.32 -9.95
CA VAL A 37 26.26 -27.12 -10.65
C VAL A 37 27.37 -27.79 -9.85
N ALA A 38 27.44 -27.51 -8.54
CA ALA A 38 28.48 -28.03 -7.66
C ALA A 38 28.51 -29.57 -7.59
N VAL A 39 27.34 -30.22 -7.67
CA VAL A 39 27.21 -31.68 -7.54
C VAL A 39 27.38 -32.40 -8.89
N THR A 40 27.00 -31.76 -10.00
CA THR A 40 26.86 -32.47 -11.30
C THR A 40 27.86 -32.05 -12.37
N SER A 41 28.45 -30.86 -12.26
CA SER A 41 29.42 -30.34 -13.23
C SER A 41 30.73 -31.09 -13.11
N THR A 42 31.15 -31.75 -14.19
CA THR A 42 32.45 -32.43 -14.24
C THR A 42 33.48 -31.63 -15.05
N SER A 43 33.01 -30.69 -15.88
CA SER A 43 33.83 -29.81 -16.71
C SER A 43 33.40 -28.36 -16.57
N TRP A 44 34.32 -27.42 -16.81
CA TRP A 44 34.02 -25.99 -16.93
C TRP A 44 33.07 -25.69 -18.10
N TRP A 45 33.06 -26.56 -19.13
CA TRP A 45 32.19 -26.43 -20.30
C TRP A 45 30.70 -26.63 -19.94
N ASP A 46 30.38 -27.49 -18.96
CA ASP A 46 29.00 -27.68 -18.50
C ASP A 46 28.39 -26.36 -17.99
N GLY A 47 29.20 -25.54 -17.31
CA GLY A 47 28.79 -24.21 -16.84
C GLY A 47 28.45 -23.25 -17.98
N VAL A 48 29.19 -23.31 -19.10
CA VAL A 48 28.93 -22.47 -20.28
C VAL A 48 27.61 -22.86 -20.96
N VAL A 49 27.35 -24.16 -21.10
CA VAL A 49 26.09 -24.68 -21.68
C VAL A 49 24.89 -24.27 -20.83
N VAL A 50 25.01 -24.36 -19.50
CA VAL A 50 23.96 -23.92 -18.57
C VAL A 50 23.73 -22.41 -18.66
N ALA A 51 24.78 -21.61 -18.63
CA ALA A 51 24.68 -20.16 -18.69
C ALA A 51 23.97 -19.71 -19.98
N LEU A 52 24.35 -20.27 -21.13
CA LEU A 52 23.73 -19.99 -22.42
C LEU A 52 22.26 -20.45 -22.45
N GLY A 53 21.97 -21.65 -21.94
CA GLY A 53 20.60 -22.16 -21.86
C GLY A 53 19.68 -21.31 -20.98
N LEU A 54 20.21 -20.69 -19.93
CA LEU A 54 19.44 -19.86 -19.00
C LEU A 54 19.16 -18.44 -19.48
N LEU A 55 19.86 -17.93 -20.51
CA LEU A 55 19.68 -16.55 -20.99
C LEU A 55 18.22 -16.26 -21.38
N ALA A 56 17.61 -17.13 -22.20
CA ALA A 56 16.23 -16.92 -22.65
C ALA A 56 15.18 -17.06 -21.52
N PRO A 57 15.20 -18.12 -20.69
CA PRO A 57 14.29 -18.23 -19.53
C PRO A 57 14.45 -17.09 -18.52
N VAL A 58 15.69 -16.70 -18.19
CA VAL A 58 15.94 -15.61 -17.23
C VAL A 58 15.48 -14.27 -17.80
N PHE A 59 15.71 -14.01 -19.09
CA PHE A 59 15.18 -12.81 -19.75
C PHE A 59 13.65 -12.73 -19.68
N LEU A 60 12.95 -13.85 -19.88
CA LEU A 60 11.49 -13.92 -19.73
C LEU A 60 11.04 -13.74 -18.27
N LEU A 61 11.78 -14.28 -17.31
CA LEU A 61 11.52 -14.09 -15.88
C LEU A 61 11.62 -12.61 -15.49
N LEU A 62 12.66 -11.91 -15.98
CA LEU A 62 12.86 -10.48 -15.72
C LEU A 62 11.78 -9.60 -16.35
N ARG A 63 11.16 -10.09 -17.44
CA ARG A 63 10.02 -9.46 -18.11
C ARG A 63 8.67 -9.97 -17.62
N TRP A 64 8.63 -10.71 -16.51
CA TRP A 64 7.38 -11.20 -15.95
C TRP A 64 6.45 -10.03 -15.60
N THR A 65 5.18 -10.19 -15.97
CA THR A 65 4.11 -9.27 -15.60
C THR A 65 2.96 -10.03 -14.93
N PRO A 66 2.13 -9.37 -14.10
CA PRO A 66 0.93 -10.00 -13.53
C PRO A 66 -0.06 -10.50 -14.60
N GLU A 67 -0.01 -9.94 -15.80
CA GLU A 67 -0.83 -10.30 -16.96
C GLU A 67 -0.29 -11.55 -17.69
N GLY A 68 0.91 -12.00 -17.34
CA GLY A 68 1.53 -13.22 -17.86
C GLY A 68 2.98 -13.01 -18.33
N TYR A 69 3.52 -14.04 -18.95
CA TYR A 69 4.84 -14.00 -19.58
C TYR A 69 4.76 -13.45 -21.02
N PRO A 70 5.85 -12.96 -21.62
CA PRO A 70 5.89 -12.51 -23.03
C PRO A 70 5.70 -13.65 -24.05
N ASP A 71 5.37 -13.32 -25.30
CA ASP A 71 5.12 -14.28 -26.41
C ASP A 71 6.34 -15.18 -26.76
N GLY A 72 7.55 -14.80 -26.34
CA GLY A 72 8.78 -15.57 -26.58
C GLY A 72 8.94 -16.87 -25.76
N SER A 73 7.96 -17.26 -24.93
CA SER A 73 8.09 -18.42 -24.05
C SER A 73 8.22 -19.75 -24.79
N ILE A 74 7.56 -19.91 -25.94
CA ILE A 74 7.65 -21.15 -26.73
C ILE A 74 9.06 -21.28 -27.31
N LEU A 75 9.63 -20.18 -27.83
CA LEU A 75 10.99 -20.17 -28.34
C LEU A 75 11.99 -20.53 -27.24
N ALA A 76 11.83 -19.96 -26.04
CA ALA A 76 12.67 -20.30 -24.88
C ALA A 76 12.51 -21.77 -24.46
N LEU A 77 11.30 -22.33 -24.51
CA LEU A 77 11.06 -23.74 -24.24
C LEU A 77 11.79 -24.64 -25.24
N VAL A 78 11.65 -24.35 -26.54
CA VAL A 78 12.27 -25.12 -27.61
C VAL A 78 13.79 -25.03 -27.56
N SER A 79 14.35 -23.83 -27.35
CA SER A 79 15.80 -23.65 -27.21
C SER A 79 16.35 -24.37 -25.98
N SER A 80 15.63 -24.34 -24.86
CA SER A 80 16.02 -25.06 -23.65
C SER A 80 15.90 -26.58 -23.80
N ALA A 81 14.88 -27.07 -24.51
CA ALA A 81 14.72 -28.49 -24.81
C ALA A 81 15.84 -29.00 -25.73
N ALA A 82 16.20 -28.22 -26.74
CA ALA A 82 17.33 -28.53 -27.63
C ALA A 82 18.66 -28.54 -26.88
N SER A 83 18.90 -27.53 -26.03
CA SER A 83 20.09 -27.48 -25.16
C SER A 83 20.18 -28.71 -24.25
N TRP A 84 19.08 -29.08 -23.59
CA TRP A 84 19.01 -30.28 -22.76
C TRP A 84 19.28 -31.56 -23.56
N GLY A 85 18.66 -31.70 -24.73
CA GLY A 85 18.80 -32.90 -25.57
C GLY A 85 20.21 -33.09 -26.13
N VAL A 86 20.84 -32.02 -26.63
CA VAL A 86 22.24 -32.07 -27.10
C VAL A 86 23.17 -32.44 -25.95
N ASN A 87 23.00 -31.79 -24.79
CA ASN A 87 23.85 -32.05 -23.65
C ASN A 87 23.67 -33.47 -23.09
N ALA A 88 22.44 -33.97 -23.02
CA ALA A 88 22.14 -35.35 -22.64
C ALA A 88 22.78 -36.33 -23.62
N ALA A 89 22.58 -36.16 -24.94
CA ALA A 89 23.12 -37.06 -25.96
C ALA A 89 24.66 -37.16 -25.92
N LEU A 90 25.35 -36.09 -25.54
CA LEU A 90 26.80 -36.06 -25.35
C LEU A 90 27.28 -36.63 -24.00
N GLY A 91 26.36 -37.11 -23.16
CA GLY A 91 26.68 -37.61 -21.82
C GLY A 91 27.08 -36.51 -20.82
N GLY A 92 26.73 -35.26 -21.12
CA GLY A 92 27.03 -34.08 -20.30
C GLY A 92 26.18 -33.99 -19.04
N SER A 93 26.43 -32.97 -18.23
CA SER A 93 25.79 -32.86 -16.91
C SER A 93 24.24 -32.70 -16.97
N PRO A 94 23.45 -33.37 -16.11
CA PRO A 94 21.99 -33.25 -16.06
C PRO A 94 21.46 -31.84 -15.82
N ILE A 95 22.31 -30.92 -15.36
CA ILE A 95 21.92 -29.57 -15.00
C ILE A 95 21.36 -28.74 -16.15
N ALA A 96 21.68 -29.08 -17.40
CA ALA A 96 21.12 -28.38 -18.56
C ALA A 96 19.57 -28.48 -18.62
N VAL A 97 18.96 -29.44 -17.91
CA VAL A 97 17.50 -29.51 -17.72
C VAL A 97 16.92 -28.26 -17.03
N PHE A 98 17.71 -27.55 -16.21
CA PHE A 98 17.22 -26.42 -15.42
C PHE A 98 16.62 -25.31 -16.29
N ALA A 99 17.21 -25.05 -17.44
CA ALA A 99 16.70 -24.10 -18.42
C ALA A 99 15.35 -24.53 -19.02
N LEU A 100 15.16 -25.84 -19.24
CA LEU A 100 13.92 -26.42 -19.73
C LEU A 100 12.83 -26.38 -18.65
N SER A 101 13.17 -26.77 -17.42
CA SER A 101 12.28 -26.73 -16.27
C SER A 101 11.78 -25.30 -16.01
N LEU A 102 12.67 -24.30 -16.05
CA LEU A 102 12.31 -22.90 -15.84
C LEU A 102 11.42 -22.38 -16.98
N ALA A 103 11.77 -22.63 -18.24
CA ALA A 103 10.95 -22.21 -19.38
C ALA A 103 9.57 -22.89 -19.39
N GLY A 104 9.51 -24.19 -19.10
CA GLY A 104 8.27 -24.96 -19.04
C GLY A 104 7.35 -24.49 -17.92
N ALA A 105 7.90 -24.28 -16.72
CA ALA A 105 7.13 -23.79 -15.57
C ALA A 105 6.47 -22.42 -15.83
N MET A 106 7.05 -21.57 -16.68
CA MET A 106 6.45 -20.28 -17.08
C MET A 106 5.25 -20.42 -18.02
N ILE A 107 5.12 -21.53 -18.76
CA ILE A 107 4.03 -21.73 -19.73
C ILE A 107 2.79 -22.33 -19.07
N LEU A 108 2.98 -23.18 -18.06
CA LEU A 108 1.89 -23.88 -17.36
C LEU A 108 0.77 -22.96 -16.84
N PRO A 109 1.05 -21.77 -16.27
CA PRO A 109 0.00 -20.85 -15.84
C PRO A 109 -0.98 -20.45 -16.94
N ARG A 110 -0.56 -20.44 -18.22
CA ARG A 110 -1.42 -20.10 -19.38
C ARG A 110 -2.44 -21.19 -19.74
N LEU A 111 -2.32 -22.39 -19.17
CA LEU A 111 -3.19 -23.53 -19.47
C LEU A 111 -4.04 -23.92 -18.24
N PRO A 112 -4.89 -23.03 -17.69
CA PRO A 112 -5.58 -23.25 -16.39
C PRO A 112 -6.39 -24.55 -16.34
N ARG A 113 -7.02 -24.94 -17.45
CA ARG A 113 -7.82 -26.17 -17.54
C ARG A 113 -7.00 -27.46 -17.61
N HIS A 114 -5.75 -27.39 -18.07
CA HIS A 114 -4.91 -28.57 -18.32
C HIS A 114 -3.57 -28.51 -17.55
N ARG A 115 -3.46 -27.69 -16.50
CA ARG A 115 -2.19 -27.47 -15.76
C ARG A 115 -1.54 -28.77 -15.28
N VAL A 116 -2.33 -29.70 -14.73
CA VAL A 116 -1.82 -30.98 -14.21
C VAL A 116 -1.31 -31.87 -15.35
N ILE A 117 -2.04 -31.94 -16.47
CA ILE A 117 -1.63 -32.73 -17.64
C ILE A 117 -0.36 -32.13 -18.27
N ALA A 118 -0.30 -30.80 -18.42
CA ALA A 118 0.87 -30.10 -18.92
C ALA A 118 2.10 -30.27 -18.00
N PHE A 119 1.89 -30.30 -16.69
CA PHE A 119 2.93 -30.60 -15.71
C PHE A 119 3.49 -32.01 -15.85
N ILE A 120 2.61 -33.02 -15.90
CA ILE A 120 3.01 -34.41 -16.11
C ILE A 120 3.75 -34.55 -17.45
N GLY A 121 3.23 -33.90 -18.50
CA GLY A 121 3.86 -33.86 -19.82
C GLY A 121 5.25 -33.22 -19.81
N LEU A 122 5.46 -32.15 -19.06
CA LEU A 122 6.77 -31.49 -18.92
C LEU A 122 7.78 -32.38 -18.18
N CYS A 123 7.38 -33.01 -17.08
CA CYS A 123 8.22 -33.96 -16.35
C CYS A 123 8.58 -35.18 -17.21
N ALA A 124 7.60 -35.72 -17.95
CA ALA A 124 7.81 -36.83 -18.88
C ALA A 124 8.73 -36.42 -20.04
N ALA A 125 8.57 -35.23 -20.61
CA ALA A 125 9.44 -34.71 -21.66
C ALA A 125 10.88 -34.49 -21.17
N ALA A 126 11.07 -33.93 -19.97
CA ALA A 126 12.39 -33.76 -19.37
C ALA A 126 13.11 -35.11 -19.19
N ALA A 127 12.40 -36.13 -18.71
CA ALA A 127 12.93 -37.49 -18.55
C ALA A 127 13.18 -38.20 -19.90
N ALA A 128 12.26 -38.05 -20.87
CA ALA A 128 12.39 -38.64 -22.20
C ALA A 128 13.58 -38.06 -22.99
N ILE A 129 13.78 -36.74 -22.92
CA ILE A 129 14.95 -36.09 -23.51
C ILE A 129 16.23 -36.52 -22.77
N GLY A 130 16.17 -36.67 -21.45
CA GLY A 130 17.29 -37.17 -20.65
C GLY A 130 17.72 -38.59 -21.03
N ALA A 131 16.79 -39.44 -21.48
CA ALA A 131 17.09 -40.78 -21.95
C ALA A 131 18.03 -40.82 -23.18
N LEU A 132 18.17 -39.70 -23.92
CA LEU A 132 19.16 -39.58 -25.00
C LEU A 132 20.60 -39.80 -24.51
N ALA A 133 20.86 -39.62 -23.20
CA ALA A 133 22.16 -39.92 -22.62
C ALA A 133 22.58 -41.38 -22.75
N PHE A 134 21.64 -42.32 -22.89
CA PHE A 134 21.97 -43.74 -23.05
C PHE A 134 22.51 -44.10 -24.45
N ILE A 135 22.58 -43.14 -25.37
CA ILE A 135 23.28 -43.30 -26.64
C ILE A 135 24.80 -43.38 -26.41
N THR A 136 25.32 -42.63 -25.43
CA THR A 136 26.76 -42.49 -25.17
C THR A 136 27.18 -42.99 -23.79
N VAL A 137 26.27 -43.02 -22.82
CA VAL A 137 26.50 -43.44 -21.43
C VAL A 137 25.88 -44.82 -21.19
N PRO A 138 26.59 -45.79 -20.56
CA PRO A 138 26.03 -47.10 -20.29
C PRO A 138 24.84 -47.04 -19.33
N PHE A 139 23.83 -47.87 -19.58
CA PHE A 139 22.66 -47.96 -18.71
C PHE A 139 23.01 -48.69 -17.40
N THR A 140 23.06 -47.91 -16.32
CA THR A 140 23.15 -48.40 -14.93
C THR A 140 22.04 -47.77 -14.08
N PRO A 141 21.67 -48.35 -12.92
CA PRO A 141 20.69 -47.74 -12.02
C PRO A 141 21.06 -46.31 -11.60
N ALA A 142 22.36 -46.03 -11.40
CA ALA A 142 22.84 -44.70 -11.03
C ALA A 142 22.67 -43.69 -12.17
N THR A 143 23.02 -44.05 -13.41
CA THR A 143 22.84 -43.19 -14.59
C THR A 143 21.36 -43.02 -14.94
N ALA A 144 20.53 -44.05 -14.73
CA ALA A 144 19.08 -43.96 -14.86
C ALA A 144 18.48 -42.95 -13.87
N ALA A 145 18.85 -43.03 -12.59
CA ALA A 145 18.43 -42.02 -11.62
C ALA A 145 18.89 -40.61 -12.01
N LYS A 146 20.15 -40.48 -12.45
CA LYS A 146 20.77 -39.21 -12.84
C LYS A 146 20.11 -38.55 -14.06
N TYR A 147 19.71 -39.31 -15.08
CA TYR A 147 19.18 -38.76 -16.35
C TYR A 147 17.64 -38.85 -16.50
N LEU A 148 16.94 -39.64 -15.69
CA LEU A 148 15.47 -39.68 -15.68
C LEU A 148 14.86 -39.05 -14.43
N LEU A 149 15.28 -39.49 -13.23
CA LEU A 149 14.64 -39.08 -11.97
C LEU A 149 15.00 -37.66 -11.55
N VAL A 150 16.28 -37.29 -11.62
CA VAL A 150 16.74 -35.94 -11.24
C VAL A 150 16.10 -34.86 -12.12
N PRO A 151 16.07 -34.96 -13.47
CA PRO A 151 15.35 -34.02 -14.34
C PRO A 151 13.87 -33.84 -13.99
N ALA A 152 13.16 -34.94 -13.73
CA ALA A 152 11.76 -34.89 -13.33
C ALA A 152 11.58 -34.21 -11.96
N ALA A 153 12.44 -34.52 -10.98
CA ALA A 153 12.41 -33.91 -9.65
C ALA A 153 12.73 -32.42 -9.66
N VAL A 154 13.74 -31.99 -10.43
CA VAL A 154 14.10 -30.57 -10.60
C VAL A 154 12.96 -29.80 -11.28
N THR A 155 12.35 -30.40 -12.31
CA THR A 155 11.18 -29.83 -12.99
C THR A 155 10.00 -29.67 -12.03
N ALA A 156 9.73 -30.71 -11.23
CA ALA A 156 8.69 -30.68 -10.20
C ALA A 156 8.93 -29.57 -9.17
N PHE A 157 10.15 -29.48 -8.66
CA PHE A 157 10.52 -28.47 -7.67
C PHE A 157 10.37 -27.05 -8.21
N ILE A 158 10.94 -26.75 -9.38
CA ILE A 158 10.86 -25.41 -9.99
C ILE A 158 9.41 -25.02 -10.23
N TYR A 159 8.59 -25.94 -10.75
CA TYR A 159 7.16 -25.70 -10.93
C TYR A 159 6.46 -25.37 -9.59
N ILE A 160 6.69 -26.17 -8.54
CA ILE A 160 6.08 -25.95 -7.22
C ILE A 160 6.46 -24.56 -6.68
N VAL A 161 7.73 -24.16 -6.78
CA VAL A 161 8.21 -22.85 -6.34
C VAL A 161 7.50 -21.72 -7.11
N LEU A 162 7.47 -21.78 -8.44
CA LEU A 162 6.82 -20.75 -9.26
C LEU A 162 5.31 -20.68 -9.00
N ALA A 163 4.65 -21.83 -8.87
CA ALA A 163 3.22 -21.91 -8.56
C ALA A 163 2.89 -21.35 -7.16
N LEU A 164 3.75 -21.59 -6.17
CA LEU A 164 3.60 -21.05 -4.83
C LEU A 164 3.78 -19.53 -4.83
N VAL A 165 4.78 -19.01 -5.54
CA VAL A 165 5.00 -17.57 -5.69
C VAL A 165 3.83 -16.89 -6.41
N GLU A 166 3.29 -17.49 -7.48
CA GLU A 166 2.09 -17.00 -8.17
C GLU A 166 0.91 -16.92 -7.20
N ARG A 167 0.62 -18.01 -6.46
CA ARG A 167 -0.47 -18.05 -5.46
C ARG A 167 -0.28 -17.01 -4.36
N TYR A 168 0.93 -16.91 -3.82
CA TYR A 168 1.24 -15.93 -2.76
C TYR A 168 1.01 -14.50 -3.25
N THR A 169 1.41 -14.20 -4.49
CA THR A 169 1.20 -12.88 -5.10
C THR A 169 -0.29 -12.56 -5.27
N ILE A 170 -1.09 -13.52 -5.73
CA ILE A 170 -2.55 -13.36 -5.88
C ILE A 170 -3.20 -13.13 -4.51
N ILE A 171 -2.81 -13.89 -3.49
CA ILE A 171 -3.33 -13.77 -2.12
C ILE A 171 -2.99 -12.38 -1.56
N LEU A 172 -1.74 -11.94 -1.66
CA LEU A 172 -1.33 -10.60 -1.20
C LEU A 172 -2.13 -9.49 -1.90
N LEU A 173 -2.32 -9.58 -3.21
CA LEU A 173 -3.13 -8.62 -3.97
C LEU A 173 -4.60 -8.63 -3.53
N SER A 174 -5.16 -9.80 -3.24
CA SER A 174 -6.53 -9.91 -2.75
C SER A 174 -6.69 -9.32 -1.35
N LEU A 175 -5.71 -9.52 -0.48
CA LEU A 175 -5.68 -8.97 0.87
C LEU A 175 -5.60 -7.44 0.84
N GLU A 176 -4.75 -6.87 -0.01
CA GLU A 176 -4.63 -5.42 -0.16
C GLU A 176 -5.94 -4.79 -0.65
N ARG A 177 -6.61 -5.43 -1.62
CA ARG A 177 -7.93 -5.00 -2.10
C ARG A 177 -9.00 -5.09 -1.00
N ALA A 178 -8.98 -6.16 -0.21
CA ALA A 178 -9.92 -6.35 0.89
C ALA A 178 -9.73 -5.28 1.98
N LYS A 179 -8.48 -4.99 2.37
CA LYS A 179 -8.15 -3.91 3.32
C LYS A 179 -8.62 -2.54 2.82
N GLN A 180 -8.42 -2.25 1.54
CA GLN A 180 -8.89 -1.01 0.94
C GLN A 180 -10.43 -0.91 0.98
N ALA A 181 -11.12 -2.00 0.65
CA ALA A 181 -12.59 -2.05 0.70
C ALA A 181 -13.13 -1.92 2.14
N GLU A 182 -12.46 -2.52 3.12
CA GLU A 182 -12.79 -2.42 4.53
C GLU A 182 -12.64 -0.97 5.04
N ALA A 183 -11.54 -0.30 4.68
CA ALA A 183 -11.33 1.10 5.02
C ALA A 183 -12.40 2.02 4.40
N GLU A 184 -12.79 1.78 3.14
CA GLU A 184 -13.86 2.52 2.48
C GLU A 184 -15.23 2.28 3.14
N LEU A 185 -15.51 1.04 3.55
CA LEU A 185 -16.73 0.68 4.26
C LEU A 185 -16.79 1.34 5.64
N ALA A 186 -15.69 1.30 6.41
CA ALA A 186 -15.60 1.93 7.71
C ALA A 186 -15.89 3.44 7.63
N VAL A 187 -15.32 4.13 6.62
CA VAL A 187 -15.61 5.55 6.36
C VAL A 187 -17.08 5.78 6.00
N ALA A 188 -17.68 4.91 5.20
CA ALA A 188 -19.09 5.04 4.82
C ALA A 188 -20.04 4.83 6.03
N GLN A 189 -19.77 3.82 6.85
CA GLN A 189 -20.51 3.55 8.09
C GLN A 189 -20.44 4.73 9.05
N GLU A 190 -19.25 5.32 9.20
CA GLU A 190 -19.04 6.48 10.03
C GLU A 190 -19.81 7.72 9.54
N ARG A 191 -19.89 7.92 8.22
CA ARG A 191 -20.72 9.00 7.64
C ARG A 191 -22.20 8.82 7.91
N ILE A 192 -22.69 7.58 7.84
CA ILE A 192 -24.10 7.26 8.13
C ILE A 192 -24.39 7.53 9.61
N ARG A 193 -23.51 7.07 10.51
CA ARG A 193 -23.62 7.32 11.95
C ARG A 193 -23.67 8.81 12.25
N PHE A 194 -22.72 9.59 11.70
CA PHE A 194 -22.67 11.04 11.88
C PHE A 194 -23.92 11.75 11.32
N ALA A 195 -24.42 11.33 10.15
CA ALA A 195 -25.65 11.88 9.60
C ALA A 195 -26.86 11.59 10.49
N GLY A 196 -26.91 10.41 11.12
CA GLY A 196 -27.90 10.06 12.13
C GLY A 196 -27.82 10.96 13.37
N ASP A 197 -26.63 11.09 13.97
CA ASP A 197 -26.42 11.95 15.15
C ASP A 197 -26.79 13.41 14.86
N LEU A 198 -26.45 13.93 13.67
CA LEU A 198 -26.84 15.26 13.23
C LEU A 198 -28.35 15.39 13.04
N HIS A 199 -28.98 14.38 12.42
CA HIS A 199 -30.43 14.36 12.20
C HIS A 199 -31.21 14.35 13.52
N ASP A 200 -30.73 13.61 14.53
CA ASP A 200 -31.38 13.53 15.83
C ASP A 200 -31.31 14.87 16.58
N ILE A 201 -30.14 15.54 16.56
CA ILE A 201 -29.95 16.87 17.16
C ILE A 201 -30.85 17.91 16.48
N GLN A 202 -30.96 17.89 15.15
CA GLN A 202 -31.75 18.88 14.42
C GLN A 202 -33.25 18.56 14.45
N GLY A 203 -33.63 17.30 14.21
CA GLY A 203 -35.01 16.86 14.02
C GLY A 203 -35.86 17.07 15.27
N HIS A 204 -35.34 16.74 16.44
CA HIS A 204 -36.06 16.93 17.69
C HIS A 204 -36.26 18.43 18.00
N THR A 205 -35.20 19.23 17.92
CA THR A 205 -35.28 20.67 18.23
C THR A 205 -36.16 21.42 17.23
N LEU A 206 -36.10 21.11 15.93
CA LEU A 206 -36.97 21.73 14.93
C LEU A 206 -38.46 21.43 15.20
N HIS A 207 -38.79 20.24 15.71
CA HIS A 207 -40.16 19.91 16.11
C HIS A 207 -40.63 20.77 17.29
N VAL A 208 -39.79 20.93 18.32
CA VAL A 208 -40.09 21.78 19.49
C VAL A 208 -40.21 23.25 19.09
N ILE A 209 -39.30 23.76 18.25
CA ILE A 209 -39.35 25.13 17.73
C ILE A 209 -40.67 25.37 16.99
N LYS A 210 -41.09 24.44 16.13
CA LYS A 210 -42.36 24.52 15.39
C LYS A 210 -43.57 24.63 16.33
N LEU A 211 -43.60 23.82 17.39
CA LEU A 211 -44.69 23.84 18.38
C LEU A 211 -44.72 25.15 19.17
N LYS A 212 -43.56 25.64 19.63
CA LYS A 212 -43.45 26.89 20.39
C LYS A 212 -43.76 28.13 19.55
N THR A 213 -43.30 28.20 18.31
CA THR A 213 -43.69 29.30 17.40
C THR A 213 -45.19 29.29 17.09
N ALA A 214 -45.82 28.10 16.95
CA ALA A 214 -47.26 28.01 16.79
C ALA A 214 -48.03 28.49 18.04
N LEU A 215 -47.52 28.20 19.24
CA LEU A 215 -48.07 28.67 20.51
C LEU A 215 -47.91 30.20 20.67
N ALA A 216 -46.71 30.73 20.43
CA ALA A 216 -46.45 32.17 20.47
C ALA A 216 -47.42 32.94 19.54
N ARG A 217 -47.65 32.43 18.32
CA ARG A 217 -48.60 33.03 17.36
C ARG A 217 -50.07 32.96 17.82
N ARG A 218 -50.45 32.00 18.67
CA ARG A 218 -51.79 31.98 19.27
C ARG A 218 -51.93 32.98 20.41
N LEU A 219 -50.83 33.25 21.12
CA LEU A 219 -50.80 34.12 22.29
C LEU A 219 -50.62 35.62 21.95
N THR A 220 -50.20 35.95 20.73
CA THR A 220 -49.85 37.34 20.32
C THR A 220 -50.91 38.40 20.63
N HIS A 221 -52.21 38.06 20.64
CA HIS A 221 -53.28 39.00 20.96
C HIS A 221 -53.85 38.83 22.38
N SER A 222 -53.83 37.61 22.92
CA SER A 222 -54.44 37.29 24.22
C SER A 222 -53.49 37.45 25.40
N SER A 223 -52.19 37.22 25.19
CA SER A 223 -51.14 37.42 26.19
C SER A 223 -49.79 37.71 25.50
N PRO A 224 -49.52 38.98 25.18
CA PRO A 224 -48.29 39.40 24.50
C PRO A 224 -47.02 39.01 25.25
N ASP A 225 -47.03 39.13 26.59
CA ASP A 225 -45.87 38.77 27.42
C ASP A 225 -45.58 37.27 27.36
N ALA A 226 -46.62 36.42 27.39
CA ALA A 226 -46.44 34.97 27.23
C ALA A 226 -45.98 34.60 25.81
N ALA A 227 -46.41 35.33 24.78
CA ALA A 227 -45.92 35.15 23.41
C ALA A 227 -44.43 35.50 23.29
N ASN A 228 -43.97 36.59 23.92
CA ASN A 228 -42.55 36.97 23.95
C ASN A 228 -41.70 35.92 24.67
N ASN A 229 -42.16 35.42 25.83
CA ASN A 229 -41.45 34.35 26.56
C ASN A 229 -41.25 33.07 25.71
N GLU A 230 -42.26 32.69 24.92
CA GLU A 230 -42.13 31.53 24.01
C GLU A 230 -41.15 31.80 22.85
N LEU A 231 -41.05 33.05 22.37
CA LEU A 231 -40.07 33.43 21.35
C LEU A 231 -38.64 33.48 21.90
N ASP A 232 -38.45 33.95 23.13
CA ASP A 232 -37.15 33.94 23.81
C ASP A 232 -36.66 32.49 24.02
N GLU A 233 -37.57 31.59 24.40
CA GLU A 233 -37.28 30.16 24.54
C GLU A 233 -36.89 29.52 23.21
N VAL A 234 -37.52 29.93 22.10
CA VAL A 234 -37.12 29.52 20.74
C VAL A 234 -35.72 30.01 20.39
N GLN A 235 -35.38 31.27 20.68
CA GLN A 235 -34.02 31.79 20.46
C GLN A 235 -32.97 31.02 21.25
N ARG A 236 -33.28 30.69 22.51
CA ARG A 236 -32.43 29.87 23.38
C ARG A 236 -32.21 28.47 22.81
N LEU A 237 -33.28 27.80 22.38
CA LEU A 237 -33.22 26.47 21.75
C LEU A 237 -32.39 26.47 20.47
N ILE A 238 -32.52 27.51 19.63
CA ILE A 238 -31.72 27.66 18.41
C ILE A 238 -30.23 27.81 18.75
N ALA A 239 -29.89 28.69 19.69
CA ALA A 239 -28.50 28.90 20.12
C ALA A 239 -27.89 27.60 20.68
N GLU A 240 -28.63 26.87 21.54
CA GLU A 240 -28.18 25.60 22.10
C GLU A 240 -27.96 24.52 21.03
N THR A 241 -28.86 24.40 20.05
CA THR A 241 -28.70 23.45 18.95
C THR A 241 -27.52 23.79 18.05
N ILE A 242 -27.24 25.07 17.81
CA ILE A 242 -26.03 25.50 17.08
C ILE A 242 -24.77 25.04 17.82
N THR A 243 -24.68 25.30 19.13
CA THR A 243 -23.54 24.88 19.96
C THR A 243 -23.37 23.37 19.98
N ARG A 244 -24.45 22.60 20.21
CA ARG A 244 -24.39 21.11 20.20
C ARG A 244 -23.95 20.55 18.85
N THR A 245 -24.37 21.18 17.75
CA THR A 245 -23.95 20.78 16.40
C THR A 245 -22.46 21.08 16.18
N GLN A 246 -21.98 22.23 16.63
CA GLN A 246 -20.57 22.58 16.61
C GLN A 246 -19.75 21.58 17.43
N ASP A 247 -20.15 21.28 18.66
CA ASP A 247 -19.48 20.31 19.55
C ASP A 247 -19.36 18.92 18.92
N LEU A 248 -20.42 18.42 18.27
CA LEU A 248 -20.40 17.14 17.57
C LEU A 248 -19.40 17.13 16.40
N VAL A 249 -19.38 18.20 15.59
CA VAL A 249 -18.42 18.37 14.48
C VAL A 249 -16.99 18.47 15.02
N HIS A 250 -16.78 19.18 16.13
CA HIS A 250 -15.48 19.34 16.77
C HIS A 250 -14.96 18.00 17.33
N ALA A 251 -15.82 17.23 18.00
CA ALA A 251 -15.47 15.91 18.52
C ALA A 251 -15.02 14.96 17.39
N GLN A 252 -15.71 14.96 16.25
CA GLN A 252 -15.35 14.13 15.10
C GLN A 252 -14.01 14.54 14.47
N ARG A 253 -13.72 15.86 14.36
CA ARG A 253 -12.43 16.36 13.85
C ARG A 253 -11.26 15.99 14.76
N ARG A 254 -11.46 16.02 16.09
CA ARG A 254 -10.46 15.58 17.08
C ARG A 254 -10.15 14.09 16.98
N LEU A 255 -11.16 13.25 16.78
CA LEU A 255 -10.97 11.80 16.59
C LEU A 255 -10.12 11.49 15.34
N ASN A 256 -10.26 12.28 14.26
CA ASN A 256 -9.53 12.08 13.00
C ASN A 256 -8.01 12.34 13.13
N ILE A 257 -7.60 13.41 13.81
CA ILE A 257 -6.15 13.70 13.97
C ILE A 257 -5.46 12.74 14.95
N ALA A 258 -6.16 12.31 16.00
CA ALA A 258 -5.64 11.32 16.93
C ALA A 258 -5.44 9.95 16.25
N SER A 259 -6.40 9.53 15.43
CA SER A 259 -6.30 8.28 14.67
C SER A 259 -5.24 8.34 13.56
N GLU A 260 -5.09 9.47 12.85
CA GLU A 260 -4.00 9.64 11.88
C GLU A 260 -2.61 9.68 12.54
N LEU A 261 -2.49 10.22 13.76
CA LEU A 261 -1.26 10.19 14.54
C LEU A 261 -0.86 8.77 14.95
N GLU A 262 -1.82 7.99 15.44
CA GLU A 262 -1.59 6.58 15.81
C GLU A 262 -1.22 5.75 14.57
N ASN A 263 -1.91 5.96 13.45
CA ASN A 263 -1.60 5.31 12.19
C ASN A 263 -0.19 5.69 11.69
N ALA A 264 0.18 6.97 11.73
CA ALA A 264 1.51 7.42 11.37
C ALA A 264 2.60 6.77 12.23
N LYS A 265 2.39 6.69 13.55
CA LYS A 265 3.29 6.00 14.47
C LYS A 265 3.47 4.53 14.08
N ASN A 266 2.36 3.80 13.94
CA ASN A 266 2.38 2.37 13.65
C ASN A 266 3.09 2.07 12.31
N LEU A 267 2.83 2.88 11.28
CA LEU A 267 3.47 2.72 9.97
C LEU A 267 4.98 2.97 10.01
N LEU A 268 5.43 3.99 10.73
CA LEU A 268 6.85 4.29 10.88
C LEU A 268 7.57 3.23 11.71
N GLU A 269 7.01 2.84 12.86
CA GLU A 269 7.59 1.80 13.73
C GLU A 269 7.66 0.44 13.05
N ALA A 270 6.67 0.07 12.23
CA ALA A 270 6.68 -1.16 11.43
C ALA A 270 7.85 -1.24 10.44
N THR A 271 8.46 -0.10 10.09
CA THR A 271 9.66 -0.02 9.24
C THR A 271 10.97 0.09 10.01
N GLY A 272 10.92 -0.01 11.35
CA GLY A 272 12.10 0.07 12.22
C GLY A 272 12.49 1.49 12.63
N ILE A 273 11.64 2.50 12.37
CA ILE A 273 11.88 3.90 12.75
C ILE A 273 11.39 4.10 14.18
N THR A 274 12.24 4.63 15.06
CA THR A 274 11.81 5.01 16.42
C THR A 274 11.03 6.32 16.36
N VAL A 275 9.76 6.31 16.80
CA VAL A 275 8.90 7.48 16.78
C VAL A 275 8.77 8.08 18.18
N THR A 276 9.03 9.38 18.31
CA THR A 276 8.75 10.16 19.53
C THR A 276 7.62 11.13 19.26
N ILE A 277 6.56 11.06 20.06
CA ILE A 277 5.40 11.96 19.95
C ILE A 277 5.40 12.89 21.15
N THR A 278 5.28 14.19 20.89
CA THR A 278 5.14 15.21 21.94
C THR A 278 3.91 16.05 21.65
N THR A 279 2.98 16.05 22.60
CA THR A 279 1.74 16.85 22.52
C THR A 279 1.79 17.91 23.60
N THR A 280 1.93 19.18 23.21
CA THR A 280 2.14 20.29 24.16
C THR A 280 0.82 20.82 24.73
N ASN A 281 -0.25 20.83 23.92
CA ASN A 281 -1.58 21.26 24.31
C ASN A 281 -2.66 20.27 23.84
N PRO A 282 -3.78 20.12 24.55
CA PRO A 282 -4.93 19.38 24.05
C PRO A 282 -5.46 20.07 22.78
N ILE A 283 -5.63 19.29 21.71
CA ILE A 283 -5.96 19.76 20.36
C ILE A 283 -7.25 20.60 20.39
N GLY A 284 -7.13 21.92 20.27
CA GLY A 284 -8.23 22.87 20.25
C GLY A 284 -8.38 23.48 18.86
N ASP A 285 -9.63 23.53 18.37
CA ASP A 285 -10.07 24.38 17.25
C ASP A 285 -9.71 23.94 15.79
N PRO A 286 -10.27 24.56 14.72
CA PRO A 286 -11.08 23.85 13.72
C PRO A 286 -10.33 23.23 12.52
N GLU A 287 -9.01 23.33 12.43
CA GLU A 287 -8.27 23.11 11.16
C GLU A 287 -7.45 21.82 11.09
N ASN A 288 -7.81 20.90 11.99
CA ASN A 288 -7.22 19.57 12.13
C ASN A 288 -7.29 18.69 10.87
N ALA A 289 -8.17 18.96 9.90
CA ALA A 289 -8.27 18.14 8.69
C ALA A 289 -7.13 18.38 7.69
N LEU A 290 -6.70 19.64 7.52
CA LEU A 290 -5.54 19.95 6.67
C LEU A 290 -4.25 19.53 7.37
N LEU A 291 -4.14 19.76 8.68
CA LEU A 291 -3.01 19.30 9.48
C LEU A 291 -2.88 17.76 9.48
N ALA A 292 -3.99 17.01 9.61
CA ALA A 292 -3.98 15.56 9.49
C ALA A 292 -3.56 15.08 8.08
N GLN A 293 -3.96 15.80 7.02
CA GLN A 293 -3.48 15.51 5.65
C GLN A 293 -1.98 15.79 5.50
N VAL A 294 -1.46 16.85 6.11
CA VAL A 294 -0.02 17.12 6.16
C VAL A 294 0.72 16.01 6.90
N LEU A 295 0.21 15.58 8.06
CA LEU A 295 0.81 14.49 8.83
C LEU A 295 0.90 13.19 8.01
N ARG A 296 -0.19 12.82 7.32
CA ARG A 296 -0.23 11.64 6.47
C ARG A 296 0.71 11.73 5.27
N GLU A 297 0.72 12.86 4.56
CA GLU A 297 1.60 13.06 3.42
C GLU A 297 3.08 13.08 3.85
N THR A 298 3.38 13.70 4.99
CA THR A 298 4.73 13.73 5.56
C THR A 298 5.20 12.33 5.95
N THR A 299 4.34 11.55 6.61
CA THR A 299 4.61 10.14 6.96
C THR A 299 4.90 9.32 5.70
N THR A 300 4.09 9.50 4.65
CA THR A 300 4.30 8.82 3.36
C THR A 300 5.63 9.21 2.71
N ASN A 301 6.01 10.49 2.81
CA ASN A 301 7.29 10.96 2.30
C ASN A 301 8.48 10.36 3.05
N ILE A 302 8.39 10.25 4.38
CA ILE A 302 9.42 9.58 5.19
C ILE A 302 9.60 8.13 4.72
N LEU A 303 8.51 7.37 4.60
CA LEU A 303 8.55 5.97 4.18
C LEU A 303 9.03 5.76 2.74
N ARG A 304 8.90 6.77 1.87
CA ARG A 304 9.23 6.65 0.44
C ARG A 304 10.63 7.12 0.09
N HIS A 305 11.15 8.11 0.81
CA HIS A 305 12.31 8.89 0.38
C HIS A 305 13.40 9.06 1.45
N ALA A 306 13.21 8.53 2.65
CA ALA A 306 14.19 8.66 3.73
C ALA A 306 14.64 7.29 4.25
N HIS A 307 15.93 7.21 4.55
CA HIS A 307 16.51 6.10 5.33
C HIS A 307 16.56 6.48 6.81
N SER A 308 15.41 6.88 7.34
CA SER A 308 15.29 7.38 8.71
C SER A 308 15.50 6.26 9.72
N THR A 309 16.11 6.60 10.86
CA THR A 309 16.11 5.75 12.06
C THR A 309 15.25 6.34 13.17
N ARG A 310 14.96 7.65 13.11
CA ARG A 310 14.16 8.37 14.10
C ARG A 310 13.24 9.39 13.46
N ALA A 311 12.02 9.49 13.99
CA ALA A 311 11.07 10.54 13.66
C ALA A 311 10.50 11.16 14.95
N THR A 312 10.40 12.48 14.97
CA THR A 312 9.78 13.24 16.05
C THR A 312 8.56 13.96 15.49
N ILE A 313 7.40 13.74 16.11
CA ILE A 313 6.15 14.40 15.77
C ILE A 313 5.75 15.27 16.96
N THR A 314 5.72 16.57 16.76
CA THR A 314 5.30 17.55 17.76
C THR A 314 3.98 18.18 17.32
N ILE A 315 2.98 18.12 18.19
CA ILE A 315 1.65 18.66 17.94
C ILE A 315 1.34 19.72 18.99
N ASP A 316 0.94 20.88 18.49
CA ASP A 316 0.39 21.99 19.27
C ASP A 316 -1.04 22.31 18.78
N THR A 317 -1.69 23.30 19.37
CA THR A 317 -3.09 23.67 19.10
C THR A 317 -3.37 23.94 17.61
N ASP A 318 -2.48 24.66 16.93
CA ASP A 318 -2.61 25.09 15.53
C ASP A 318 -1.43 24.65 14.65
N ARG A 319 -0.49 23.87 15.19
CA ARG A 319 0.77 23.54 14.52
C ARG A 319 1.10 22.05 14.61
N ILE A 320 1.50 21.47 13.49
CA ILE A 320 2.18 20.18 13.44
C ILE A 320 3.60 20.38 12.94
N GLU A 321 4.55 19.79 13.64
CA GLU A 321 5.93 19.68 13.21
C GLU A 321 6.35 18.21 13.17
N VAL A 322 6.87 17.78 12.02
CA VAL A 322 7.43 16.44 11.83
C VAL A 322 8.88 16.58 11.42
N ILE A 323 9.77 15.97 12.19
CA ILE A 323 11.22 15.96 11.96
C ILE A 323 11.67 14.51 11.80
N ASN A 324 12.37 14.19 10.72
CA ASN A 324 13.02 12.89 10.55
C ASN A 324 14.50 13.05 10.15
N ASP A 325 15.31 12.06 10.53
CA ASP A 325 16.70 11.93 10.09
C ASP A 325 16.81 11.15 8.77
N GLY A 326 18.02 10.95 8.26
CA GLY A 326 18.24 10.10 7.08
C GLY A 326 17.76 10.70 5.75
N ALA A 327 17.70 12.03 5.64
CA ALA A 327 17.32 12.70 4.40
C ALA A 327 18.47 12.63 3.38
N GLU A 328 18.23 12.05 2.19
CA GLU A 328 19.24 11.90 1.13
C GLU A 328 19.85 13.25 0.70
N THR A 329 21.17 13.30 0.46
CA THR A 329 21.87 14.49 -0.03
C THR A 329 21.61 14.71 -1.52
N GLY A 330 20.69 15.61 -1.85
CA GLY A 330 20.29 15.97 -3.22
C GLY A 330 19.26 17.10 -3.24
N PRO A 331 18.87 17.60 -4.43
CA PRO A 331 17.80 18.58 -4.56
C PRO A 331 16.51 18.06 -3.91
N LEU A 332 15.73 18.95 -3.29
CA LEU A 332 14.45 18.58 -2.67
C LEU A 332 13.62 17.78 -3.68
N PRO A 333 13.16 16.56 -3.35
CA PRO A 333 12.30 15.81 -4.25
C PRO A 333 11.05 16.65 -4.53
N ALA A 334 10.53 16.58 -5.76
CA ALA A 334 9.33 17.32 -6.14
C ALA A 334 8.23 17.11 -5.09
N LEU A 335 7.92 18.17 -4.35
CA LEU A 335 7.06 18.18 -3.17
C LEU A 335 5.58 18.01 -3.55
N GLY A 336 5.23 17.33 -4.66
CA GLY A 336 3.92 17.46 -5.31
C GLY A 336 2.71 17.38 -4.36
N GLY A 337 2.71 16.45 -3.40
CA GLY A 337 1.67 16.36 -2.38
C GLY A 337 1.71 17.49 -1.34
N LEU A 338 2.89 17.84 -0.84
CA LEU A 338 3.08 18.93 0.13
C LEU A 338 2.93 20.33 -0.48
N ASP A 339 3.24 20.54 -1.76
CA ASP A 339 3.02 21.80 -2.49
C ASP A 339 1.53 22.06 -2.67
N THR A 340 0.76 21.03 -3.03
CA THR A 340 -0.71 21.12 -3.12
C THR A 340 -1.30 21.45 -1.75
N LEU A 341 -0.79 20.82 -0.69
CA LEU A 341 -1.23 21.11 0.68
C LEU A 341 -0.79 22.51 1.14
N ARG A 342 0.37 23.00 0.72
CA ARG A 342 0.83 24.37 1.00
C ARG A 342 -0.13 25.39 0.42
N HIS A 343 -0.55 25.23 -0.84
CA HIS A 343 -1.49 26.14 -1.48
C HIS A 343 -2.84 26.16 -0.74
N ARG A 344 -3.36 24.97 -0.37
CA ARG A 344 -4.62 24.84 0.37
C ARG A 344 -4.55 25.40 1.79
N LEU A 345 -3.41 25.28 2.46
CA LEU A 345 -3.15 25.91 3.76
C LEU A 345 -3.09 27.42 3.63
N GLN A 346 -2.42 27.95 2.60
CA GLN A 346 -2.35 29.39 2.34
C GLN A 346 -3.73 29.99 2.02
N GLU A 347 -4.55 29.29 1.21
CA GLU A 347 -5.94 29.70 0.94
C GLU A 347 -6.80 29.78 2.20
N ALA A 348 -6.53 28.92 3.18
CA ALA A 348 -7.21 28.94 4.47
C ALA A 348 -6.68 30.05 5.41
N GLY A 349 -5.49 30.62 5.14
CA GLY A 349 -4.81 31.60 6.00
C GLY A 349 -3.68 31.02 6.86
N GLY A 350 -3.28 29.78 6.61
CA GLY A 350 -2.18 29.07 7.29
C GLY A 350 -0.89 29.05 6.47
N ALA A 351 0.08 28.27 6.93
CA ALA A 351 1.37 28.13 6.25
C ALA A 351 1.90 26.69 6.32
N LEU A 352 2.69 26.32 5.31
CA LEU A 352 3.44 25.06 5.29
C LEU A 352 4.88 25.34 4.86
N ASP A 353 5.80 25.12 5.79
CA ASP A 353 7.24 25.23 5.56
C ASP A 353 7.89 23.86 5.54
N VAL A 354 8.87 23.70 4.63
CA VAL A 354 9.64 22.48 4.48
C VAL A 354 11.11 22.88 4.46
N ALA A 355 11.84 22.48 5.49
CA ALA A 355 13.24 22.79 5.64
C ALA A 355 14.06 21.50 5.70
N ARG A 356 15.25 21.52 5.11
CA ARG A 356 16.24 20.46 5.25
C ARG A 356 17.52 21.05 5.80
N HIS A 357 18.03 20.49 6.89
CA HIS A 357 19.27 20.93 7.50
C HIS A 357 20.01 19.77 8.16
N ALA A 358 21.32 19.66 7.90
CA ALA A 358 22.21 18.66 8.53
C ALA A 358 21.68 17.21 8.50
N GLY A 359 21.17 16.75 7.35
CA GLY A 359 20.65 15.39 7.18
C GLY A 359 19.28 15.15 7.82
N ARG A 360 18.63 16.20 8.34
CA ARG A 360 17.25 16.16 8.84
C ARG A 360 16.30 16.87 7.90
N PHE A 361 15.09 16.33 7.79
CA PHE A 361 13.98 16.93 7.07
C PHE A 361 12.91 17.35 8.07
N ARG A 362 12.51 18.61 8.01
CA ARG A 362 11.50 19.22 8.88
C ARG A 362 10.34 19.70 8.01
N THR A 363 9.15 19.21 8.33
CA THR A 363 7.90 19.72 7.78
C THR A 363 7.14 20.39 8.91
N THR A 364 6.80 21.66 8.74
CA THR A 364 6.06 22.44 9.71
C THR A 364 4.81 22.99 9.03
N ALA A 365 3.64 22.70 9.56
CA ALA A 365 2.38 23.28 9.09
C ALA A 365 1.67 23.99 10.23
N THR A 366 1.19 25.19 9.95
CA THR A 366 0.41 26.03 10.87
C THR A 366 -0.95 26.33 10.26
N ALA A 367 -1.98 26.17 11.06
CA ALA A 367 -3.36 26.48 10.73
C ALA A 367 -3.70 27.92 11.17
N PRO A 368 -4.60 28.64 10.49
CA PRO A 368 -5.17 29.90 10.98
C PRO A 368 -5.56 29.91 12.47
N ALA A 369 -5.10 30.93 13.19
CA ALA A 369 -5.62 31.22 14.53
C ALA A 369 -7.07 31.69 14.42
N THR A 370 -8.00 31.01 15.10
CA THR A 370 -9.38 31.49 15.26
C THR A 370 -9.34 32.87 15.94
N HIS A 371 -9.85 33.91 15.26
CA HIS A 371 -9.99 35.24 15.83
C HIS A 371 -10.84 35.16 17.11
N PRO A 372 -10.37 35.66 18.28
CA PRO A 372 -11.25 35.82 19.42
C PRO A 372 -12.28 36.90 19.07
N THR A 373 -13.57 36.55 19.19
CA THR A 373 -14.71 37.47 19.06
C THR A 373 -14.44 38.77 19.83
N PRO A 374 -14.59 39.97 19.23
CA PRO A 374 -14.40 41.22 19.95
C PRO A 374 -15.38 41.29 21.14
N PRO A 375 -14.97 41.79 22.32
CA PRO A 375 -15.90 41.96 23.43
C PRO A 375 -17.05 42.87 23.00
N LEU A 376 -18.30 42.44 23.27
CA LEU A 376 -19.47 43.30 23.10
C LEU A 376 -19.25 44.65 23.81
N PRO A 377 -19.63 45.78 23.18
CA PRO A 377 -19.50 47.08 23.83
C PRO A 377 -20.31 47.08 25.12
N ARG A 378 -19.66 47.41 26.23
CA ARG A 378 -20.32 47.60 27.53
C ARG A 378 -21.39 48.66 27.36
N SER A 379 -22.64 48.32 27.67
CA SER A 379 -23.72 49.28 27.79
C SER A 379 -23.40 50.25 28.94
N GLU A 380 -23.08 51.50 28.61
CA GLU A 380 -23.18 52.60 29.54
C GLU A 380 -24.67 52.81 29.88
N ARG A 381 -25.12 52.16 30.96
CA ARG A 381 -26.22 52.65 31.80
C ARG A 381 -25.80 52.46 33.24
N ASP A 382 -25.11 53.47 33.74
CA ASP A 382 -25.20 53.91 35.13
C ASP A 382 -24.68 55.34 35.19
N ARG A 383 -25.60 56.28 34.96
CA ARG A 383 -25.66 57.61 35.59
C ARG A 383 -27.09 58.07 35.69
#